data_AF-A0A016W363-F1
#
_entry.id   AF-A0A016W363-F1
#
_cell.length_a   1.000
_cell.length_b   1.000
_cell.length_c   1.000
_cell.angle_alpha   90.00
_cell.angle_beta   90.00
_cell.angle_gamma   90.00
#
_symmetry.space_group_name_H-M   'P 1'
#
loop_
_entity.id
_entity.type
_entity.pdbx_description
1 polymer ?
#
loop_
_entity_poly.entity_id
_entity_poly.type
_entity_poly.pdbx_seq_one_letter_code
_entity_poly.pdbx_strand_id
1 'polypeptide(L)'
;MGKVLEERVRDTEPLLAWEIPTLQNENETIDHLKLKRVLFTERLNTLTEELATLHSLAEAFDQTFGALTTEQQQNEQASYDDYLEAAWDLETKAKTVQERLREKVAEINMRYECLVSIQQQREREREDERRMRDRPSGEATPVSTSSTFMQTVLPRLTLPKFSGKRQEWDMFWALFKTNIDEQPISSMMKYNYLLQALTGQASSRKIPTH
;
A
#
# COMPACT_ATOMS: atom_id res chain seq x y z
N MET A 1 8.23 -25.05 19.81
CA MET A 1 7.82 -23.66 19.51
C MET A 1 8.07 -23.30 18.06
N GLY A 2 9.24 -23.62 17.47
CA GLY A 2 9.46 -23.50 16.01
C GLY A 2 8.34 -24.12 15.16
N LYS A 3 7.75 -25.23 15.61
CA LYS A 3 6.57 -25.85 14.97
C LYS A 3 5.37 -24.90 14.78
N VAL A 4 5.09 -24.02 15.73
CA VAL A 4 3.96 -23.08 15.65
C VAL A 4 4.21 -22.06 14.54
N LEU A 5 5.41 -21.47 14.52
CA LEU A 5 5.81 -20.53 13.47
C LEU A 5 5.92 -21.22 12.11
N GLU A 6 6.42 -22.45 12.06
CA GLU A 6 6.53 -23.25 10.83
C GLU A 6 5.14 -23.57 10.24
N GLU A 7 4.19 -23.97 11.09
CA GLU A 7 2.78 -24.13 10.71
C GLU A 7 2.19 -22.79 10.25
N ARG A 8 2.45 -21.69 10.96
CA ARG A 8 1.98 -20.35 10.58
C ARG A 8 2.48 -19.92 9.22
N VAL A 9 3.77 -20.13 8.96
CA VAL A 9 4.42 -19.83 7.68
C VAL A 9 3.74 -20.63 6.57
N ARG A 10 3.55 -21.93 6.77
CA ARG A 10 2.86 -22.82 5.82
C ARG A 10 1.43 -22.36 5.53
N ASP A 11 0.66 -22.02 6.56
CA ASP A 11 -0.73 -21.56 6.44
C ASP A 11 -0.86 -20.19 5.77
N THR A 12 0.22 -19.40 5.76
CA THR A 12 0.24 -18.07 5.14
C THR A 12 0.52 -18.14 3.64
N GLU A 13 1.21 -19.17 3.16
CA GLU A 13 1.54 -19.31 1.73
C GLU A 13 0.31 -19.28 0.79
N PRO A 14 -0.81 -19.97 1.08
CA PRO A 14 -2.01 -19.88 0.24
C PRO A 14 -2.65 -18.48 0.24
N LEU A 15 -2.52 -17.72 1.34
CA LEU A 15 -3.01 -16.34 1.40
C LEU A 15 -2.21 -15.45 0.45
N LEU A 16 -0.91 -15.66 0.31
CA LEU A 16 -0.07 -14.89 -0.61
C LEU A 16 -0.40 -15.13 -2.08
N ALA A 17 -0.98 -16.29 -2.41
CA ALA A 17 -1.47 -16.62 -3.75
C ALA A 17 -2.82 -15.98 -4.08
N TRP A 18 -3.47 -15.33 -3.11
CA TRP A 18 -4.75 -14.66 -3.35
C TRP A 18 -4.55 -13.40 -4.20
N GLU A 19 -5.33 -13.30 -5.27
CA GLU A 19 -5.38 -12.14 -6.17
C GLU A 19 -6.67 -11.35 -5.95
N ILE A 20 -6.58 -10.03 -6.15
CA ILE A 20 -7.73 -9.14 -6.03
C ILE A 20 -8.70 -9.43 -7.18
N PRO A 21 -9.94 -9.89 -6.89
CA PRO A 21 -10.89 -10.20 -7.94
C PRO A 21 -11.38 -8.93 -8.65
N THR A 22 -11.53 -9.00 -9.98
CA THR A 22 -12.26 -8.00 -10.76
C THR A 22 -13.75 -8.33 -10.73
N LEU A 23 -14.48 -7.83 -9.73
CA LEU A 23 -15.92 -8.03 -9.64
C LEU A 23 -16.68 -7.00 -10.49
N GLN A 24 -17.90 -7.36 -10.91
CA GLN A 24 -18.78 -6.46 -11.68
C GLN A 24 -19.33 -5.32 -10.84
N ASN A 25 -19.43 -5.50 -9.52
CA ASN A 25 -19.96 -4.53 -8.58
C ASN A 25 -18.82 -3.92 -7.74
N GLU A 26 -18.73 -2.59 -7.78
CA GLU A 26 -17.74 -1.80 -7.05
C GLU A 26 -17.91 -1.94 -5.53
N ASN A 27 -19.16 -1.98 -5.03
CA ASN A 27 -19.44 -2.13 -3.60
C ASN A 27 -19.02 -3.51 -3.08
N GLU A 28 -19.33 -4.57 -3.81
CA GLU A 28 -18.90 -5.93 -3.46
C GLU A 28 -17.36 -6.05 -3.45
N THR A 29 -16.69 -5.34 -4.37
CA THR A 29 -15.21 -5.28 -4.40
C THR A 29 -14.68 -4.60 -3.14
N ILE A 30 -15.27 -3.48 -2.73
CA ILE A 30 -14.87 -2.73 -1.53
C ILE A 30 -15.08 -3.57 -0.27
N ASP A 31 -16.24 -4.24 -0.14
CA ASP A 31 -16.55 -5.09 1.01
C ASP A 31 -15.58 -6.29 1.11
N HIS A 32 -15.29 -6.91 -0.04
CA HIS A 32 -14.33 -8.01 -0.10
C HIS A 32 -12.92 -7.56 0.29
N LEU A 33 -12.46 -6.41 -0.24
CA LEU A 33 -11.16 -5.83 0.11
C LEU A 33 -11.08 -5.43 1.58
N LYS A 34 -12.17 -4.92 2.15
CA LYS A 34 -12.25 -4.57 3.59
C LYS A 34 -12.04 -5.80 4.46
N LEU A 35 -12.73 -6.90 4.15
CA LEU A 35 -12.59 -8.17 4.88
C LEU A 35 -11.16 -8.72 4.75
N LYS A 36 -10.62 -8.73 3.52
CA LYS A 36 -9.26 -9.22 3.26
C LYS A 36 -8.20 -8.37 3.95
N ARG A 37 -8.37 -7.04 3.99
CA ARG A 37 -7.47 -6.14 4.72
C ARG A 37 -7.37 -6.50 6.20
N VAL A 38 -8.49 -6.77 6.85
CA VAL A 38 -8.51 -7.18 8.26
C VAL A 38 -7.76 -8.50 8.42
N LEU A 39 -8.11 -9.50 7.61
CA LEU A 39 -7.49 -10.83 7.67
C LEU A 39 -5.97 -10.80 7.46
N PHE A 40 -5.50 -10.08 6.42
CA PHE A 40 -4.08 -10.01 6.10
C PHE A 40 -3.30 -9.22 7.16
N THR A 41 -3.87 -8.13 7.68
CA THR A 41 -3.27 -7.34 8.77
C THR A 41 -3.15 -8.17 10.05
N GLU A 42 -4.21 -8.89 10.43
CA GLU A 42 -4.19 -9.77 11.59
C GLU A 42 -3.12 -10.86 11.43
N ARG A 43 -3.08 -11.52 10.27
CA ARG A 43 -2.06 -12.54 9.97
C ARG A 43 -0.64 -11.97 10.05
N LEU A 44 -0.42 -10.75 9.57
CA LEU A 44 0.88 -10.08 9.62
C LEU A 44 1.30 -9.79 11.05
N ASN A 45 0.38 -9.31 11.88
CA ASN A 45 0.64 -9.03 13.29
C ASN A 45 1.01 -10.31 14.04
N THR A 46 0.21 -11.37 13.89
CA THR A 46 0.50 -12.68 14.52
C THR A 46 1.86 -13.22 14.09
N LEU A 47 2.19 -13.20 12.80
CA LEU A 47 3.48 -13.69 12.32
C LEU A 47 4.65 -12.84 12.86
N THR A 48 4.44 -11.54 13.04
CA THR A 48 5.43 -10.63 13.63
C THR A 48 5.68 -10.94 15.10
N GLU A 49 4.62 -11.21 15.86
CA GLU A 49 4.71 -11.62 17.27
C GLU A 49 5.42 -12.97 17.39
N GLU A 50 5.04 -13.97 16.60
CA GLU A 50 5.66 -15.30 16.63
C GLU A 50 7.15 -15.24 16.25
N LEU A 51 7.53 -14.42 15.26
CA LEU A 51 8.93 -14.15 14.94
C LEU A 51 9.70 -13.53 16.11
N ALA A 52 9.12 -12.55 16.80
CA ALA A 52 9.75 -11.94 17.98
C ALA A 52 9.94 -12.95 19.11
N THR A 53 8.97 -13.85 19.33
CA THR A 53 9.11 -14.92 20.33
C THR A 53 10.21 -15.91 19.97
N LEU A 54 10.37 -16.28 18.69
CA LEU A 54 11.47 -17.16 18.27
C LEU A 54 12.82 -16.50 18.53
N HIS A 55 12.97 -15.23 18.17
CA HIS A 55 14.21 -14.48 18.41
C HIS A 55 14.57 -14.42 19.90
N SER A 56 13.59 -14.07 20.76
CA SER A 56 13.81 -14.05 22.21
C SER A 56 14.17 -15.42 22.78
N LEU A 57 13.59 -16.50 22.25
CA LEU A 57 13.90 -17.86 22.68
C LEU A 57 15.30 -18.29 22.23
N ALA A 58 15.70 -17.95 21.01
CA ALA A 58 17.06 -18.23 20.51
C ALA A 58 18.11 -17.50 21.36
N GLU A 59 17.86 -16.25 21.72
CA GLU A 59 18.73 -15.47 22.62
C GLU A 59 18.79 -16.07 24.03
N ALA A 60 17.64 -16.49 24.59
CA ALA A 60 17.61 -17.16 25.88
C ALA A 60 18.37 -18.50 25.84
N PHE A 61 18.24 -19.28 24.76
CA PHE A 61 18.96 -20.52 24.57
C PHE A 61 20.47 -20.29 24.52
N ASP A 62 20.91 -19.29 23.74
CA ASP A 62 22.31 -18.89 23.65
C ASP A 62 22.91 -18.52 25.02
N GLN A 63 22.19 -17.72 25.80
CA GLN A 63 22.59 -17.38 27.17
C GLN A 63 22.69 -18.61 28.07
N THR A 64 21.72 -19.54 27.99
CA THR A 64 21.77 -20.76 28.81
C THR A 64 22.95 -21.66 28.44
N PHE A 65 23.26 -21.79 27.14
CA PHE A 65 24.41 -22.56 26.67
C PHE A 65 25.73 -21.91 27.11
N GLY A 66 25.84 -20.59 26.98
CA GLY A 66 27.00 -19.81 27.43
C GLY A 66 27.28 -19.92 28.93
N ALA A 67 26.25 -20.18 29.75
CA ALA A 67 26.38 -20.34 31.20
C ALA A 67 26.80 -21.76 31.65
N LEU A 68 26.82 -22.74 30.73
CA LEU A 68 27.26 -24.10 31.03
C LEU A 68 28.78 -24.18 31.26
N THR A 69 29.21 -25.26 31.91
CA THR A 69 30.64 -25.57 32.03
C THR A 69 31.23 -25.97 30.67
N THR A 70 32.54 -25.81 30.49
CA THR A 70 33.22 -26.15 29.22
C THR A 70 33.05 -27.61 28.82
N GLU A 71 33.01 -28.53 29.77
CA GLU A 71 32.80 -29.96 29.51
C GLU A 71 31.37 -30.25 28.99
N GLN A 72 30.37 -29.59 29.58
CA GLN A 72 28.98 -29.68 29.11
C GLN A 72 28.80 -29.05 27.73
N GLN A 73 29.41 -27.89 27.49
CA GLN A 73 29.39 -27.23 26.18
C GLN A 73 29.99 -28.13 25.10
N GLN A 74 31.15 -28.75 25.34
CA GLN A 74 31.75 -29.68 24.38
C GLN A 74 30.86 -30.89 24.09
N ASN A 75 30.19 -31.43 25.11
CA ASN A 75 29.31 -32.58 24.95
C ASN A 75 28.04 -32.24 24.16
N GLU A 76 27.53 -31.01 24.30
CA GLU A 76 26.26 -30.58 23.67
C GLU A 76 26.45 -29.72 22.41
N GLN A 77 27.69 -29.37 22.04
CA GLN A 77 28.01 -28.43 20.95
C GLN A 77 27.32 -28.77 19.63
N ALA A 78 27.38 -30.04 19.21
CA ALA A 78 26.77 -30.47 17.95
C ALA A 78 25.25 -30.25 17.94
N SER A 79 24.57 -30.55 19.04
CA SER A 79 23.12 -30.33 19.16
C SER A 79 22.75 -28.84 19.25
N TYR A 80 23.61 -28.03 19.85
CA TYR A 80 23.46 -26.57 19.86
C TYR A 80 23.61 -25.98 18.45
N ASP A 81 24.61 -26.40 17.69
CA ASP A 81 24.85 -25.96 16.32
C ASP A 81 23.67 -26.34 15.41
N ASP A 82 23.20 -27.60 15.48
CA ASP A 82 22.03 -28.08 14.74
C ASP A 82 20.76 -27.26 15.07
N TYR A 83 20.57 -26.88 16.34
CA TYR A 83 19.44 -26.05 16.75
C TYR A 83 19.52 -24.64 16.18
N LEU A 84 20.70 -24.00 16.24
CA LEU A 84 20.89 -22.65 15.73
C LEU A 84 20.68 -22.59 14.22
N GLU A 85 21.21 -23.55 13.47
CA GLU A 85 21.00 -23.64 12.02
C GLU A 85 19.50 -23.75 11.70
N ALA A 86 18.79 -24.66 12.37
CA ALA A 86 17.36 -24.82 12.18
C ALA A 86 16.54 -23.57 12.56
N ALA A 87 16.93 -22.87 13.64
CA ALA A 87 16.28 -21.64 14.06
C ALA A 87 16.50 -20.50 13.05
N TRP A 88 17.71 -20.37 12.53
CA TRP A 88 18.08 -19.37 11.52
C TRP A 88 17.37 -19.60 10.17
N ASP A 89 17.29 -20.86 9.73
CA ASP A 89 16.56 -21.24 8.51
C ASP A 89 15.07 -20.90 8.63
N LEU A 90 14.46 -21.25 9.77
CA LEU A 90 13.06 -20.95 10.03
C LEU A 90 12.82 -19.44 10.10
N GLU A 91 13.70 -18.69 10.77
CA GLU A 91 13.62 -17.23 10.87
C GLU A 91 13.70 -16.58 9.48
N THR A 92 14.64 -17.03 8.65
CA THR A 92 14.83 -16.53 7.27
C THR A 92 13.59 -16.80 6.42
N LYS A 93 13.03 -18.01 6.51
CA LYS A 93 11.79 -18.37 5.80
C LYS A 93 10.61 -17.52 6.28
N ALA A 94 10.45 -17.36 7.59
CA ALA A 94 9.38 -16.59 8.19
C ALA A 94 9.46 -15.09 7.84
N LYS A 95 10.66 -14.50 7.87
CA LYS A 95 10.90 -13.11 7.41
C LYS A 95 10.54 -12.92 5.94
N THR A 96 10.91 -13.87 5.09
CA THR A 96 10.54 -13.82 3.66
C THR A 96 9.02 -13.82 3.46
N VAL A 97 8.29 -14.67 4.18
CA VAL A 97 6.83 -14.70 4.14
C VAL A 97 6.23 -13.42 4.74
N GLN A 98 6.80 -12.89 5.82
CA GLN A 98 6.38 -11.63 6.44
C GLN A 98 6.47 -10.45 5.46
N GLU A 99 7.58 -10.31 4.73
CA GLU A 99 7.75 -9.24 3.74
C GLU A 99 6.72 -9.34 2.61
N ARG A 100 6.53 -10.53 2.04
CA ARG A 100 5.50 -10.75 1.01
C ARG A 100 4.09 -10.44 1.52
N LEU A 101 3.82 -10.72 2.81
CA LEU A 101 2.54 -10.40 3.43
C LEU A 101 2.38 -8.89 3.65
N ARG A 102 3.44 -8.17 4.03
CA ARG A 102 3.45 -6.69 4.11
C ARG A 102 3.13 -6.06 2.75
N GLU A 103 3.76 -6.55 1.69
CA GLU A 103 3.48 -6.10 0.32
C GLU A 103 2.00 -6.32 -0.05
N LYS A 104 1.45 -7.50 0.28
CA LYS A 104 0.02 -7.79 0.03
C LYS A 104 -0.92 -6.90 0.82
N VAL A 105 -0.62 -6.62 2.10
CA VAL A 105 -1.40 -5.66 2.90
C VAL A 105 -1.38 -4.27 2.25
N ALA A 106 -0.21 -3.81 1.80
CA ALA A 106 -0.08 -2.52 1.13
C ALA A 106 -0.86 -2.47 -0.20
N GLU A 107 -0.79 -3.54 -1.00
CA GLU A 107 -1.56 -3.67 -2.25
C GLU A 107 -3.08 -3.56 -2.01
N ILE A 108 -3.59 -4.31 -1.02
CA ILE A 108 -5.01 -4.30 -0.64
C ILE A 108 -5.42 -2.91 -0.14
N ASN A 109 -4.62 -2.28 0.71
CA ASN A 109 -4.89 -0.94 1.25
C ASN A 109 -4.98 0.10 0.14
N MET A 110 -3.98 0.13 -0.74
CA MET A 110 -3.94 1.07 -1.86
C MET A 110 -5.16 0.89 -2.77
N ARG A 111 -5.55 -0.36 -3.06
CA ARG A 111 -6.71 -0.64 -3.90
C ARG A 111 -8.02 -0.21 -3.24
N TYR A 112 -8.18 -0.52 -1.95
CA TYR A 112 -9.34 -0.14 -1.17
C TYR A 112 -9.51 1.38 -1.12
N GLU A 113 -8.45 2.12 -0.79
CA GLU A 113 -8.47 3.58 -0.71
C GLU A 113 -8.79 4.23 -2.06
N CYS A 114 -8.23 3.69 -3.16
CA CYS A 114 -8.51 4.16 -4.50
C CYS A 114 -10.00 4.03 -4.86
N LEU A 115 -10.61 2.86 -4.62
CA LEU A 115 -12.02 2.61 -4.92
C LEU A 115 -12.95 3.49 -4.06
N VAL A 116 -12.68 3.58 -2.76
CA VAL A 116 -13.46 4.45 -1.86
C VAL A 116 -13.36 5.92 -2.29
N SER A 117 -12.17 6.37 -2.69
CA SER A 117 -11.98 7.75 -3.17
C SER A 117 -12.76 8.02 -4.47
N ILE A 118 -12.74 7.09 -5.42
CA ILE A 118 -13.52 7.19 -6.67
C ILE A 118 -15.02 7.22 -6.37
N GLN A 119 -15.49 6.36 -5.48
CA GLN A 119 -16.90 6.30 -5.09
C GLN A 119 -17.37 7.62 -4.45
N GLN A 120 -16.59 8.15 -3.51
CA GLN A 120 -16.88 9.43 -2.85
C GLN A 120 -16.91 10.60 -3.84
N GLN A 121 -15.99 10.63 -4.82
CA GLN A 121 -15.97 11.67 -5.84
C GLN A 121 -17.23 11.63 -6.71
N ARG A 122 -17.63 10.44 -7.16
CA ARG A 122 -18.87 10.25 -7.94
C ARG A 122 -20.12 10.64 -7.16
N GLU A 123 -20.14 10.40 -5.86
CA GLU A 123 -21.26 10.80 -5.00
C GLU A 123 -21.37 12.32 -4.85
N ARG A 124 -20.23 13.01 -4.66
CA ARG A 124 -20.19 14.48 -4.63
C ARG A 124 -20.66 15.09 -5.94
N GLU A 125 -20.20 14.58 -7.07
CA GLU A 125 -20.62 15.06 -8.40
C GLU A 125 -22.14 14.89 -8.60
N ARG A 126 -22.71 13.75 -8.20
CA ARG A 126 -24.16 13.52 -8.22
C ARG A 126 -24.92 14.46 -7.28
N GLU A 127 -24.37 14.75 -6.12
CA GLU A 127 -24.99 15.69 -5.17
C GLU A 127 -24.97 17.13 -5.70
N ASP A 128 -23.85 17.57 -6.28
CA ASP A 128 -23.72 18.89 -6.89
C ASP A 128 -24.65 19.05 -8.10
N GLU A 129 -24.81 18.02 -8.93
CA GLU A 129 -25.79 18.00 -10.03
C GLU A 129 -27.24 18.14 -9.53
N ARG A 130 -27.58 17.46 -8.42
CA ARG A 130 -28.91 17.58 -7.78
C ARG A 130 -29.13 19.00 -7.26
N ARG A 131 -28.15 19.57 -6.56
CA ARG A 131 -28.21 20.95 -6.05
C ARG A 131 -28.35 21.99 -7.17
N MET A 132 -27.69 21.77 -8.31
CA MET A 132 -27.82 22.64 -9.49
C MET A 132 -29.21 22.56 -10.12
N ARG A 133 -29.85 21.38 -10.11
CA ARG A 133 -31.20 21.18 -10.64
C ARG A 133 -32.29 21.81 -9.76
N ASP A 134 -32.14 21.76 -8.44
CA ASP A 134 -33.14 22.25 -7.48
C ASP A 134 -33.05 23.76 -7.19
N ARG A 135 -32.20 24.50 -7.92
CA ARG A 135 -32.09 25.95 -7.77
C ARG A 135 -33.39 26.62 -8.26
N PRO A 136 -34.15 27.34 -7.40
CA PRO A 136 -35.39 27.97 -7.81
C PRO A 136 -35.13 29.03 -8.88
N SER A 137 -35.80 28.88 -10.02
CA SER A 137 -35.73 29.79 -11.16
C SER A 137 -36.41 31.11 -10.82
N GLY A 138 -35.64 32.09 -10.41
CA GLY A 138 -36.18 33.38 -9.98
C GLY A 138 -35.14 34.51 -9.93
N GLU A 139 -34.33 34.68 -10.97
CA GLU A 139 -33.90 36.01 -11.45
C GLU A 139 -33.10 35.86 -12.74
N ALA A 140 -33.72 36.23 -13.86
CA ALA A 140 -33.05 36.37 -15.14
C ALA A 140 -32.21 37.65 -15.12
N THR A 141 -30.88 37.50 -15.00
CA THR A 141 -29.94 38.51 -15.50
C THR A 141 -29.25 37.94 -16.74
N PRO A 142 -29.07 38.74 -17.81
CA PRO A 142 -28.52 38.24 -19.06
C PRO A 142 -27.00 38.10 -18.90
N VAL A 143 -26.55 36.90 -18.54
CA VAL A 143 -25.13 36.57 -18.60
C VAL A 143 -24.80 36.12 -20.01
N SER A 144 -24.10 37.02 -20.71
CA SER A 144 -23.44 36.80 -21.98
C SER A 144 -22.74 35.45 -22.04
N THR A 145 -23.05 34.71 -23.10
CA THR A 145 -22.23 33.64 -23.68
C THR A 145 -20.75 34.04 -23.66
N SER A 146 -20.03 33.52 -22.69
CA SER A 146 -18.57 33.48 -22.67
C SER A 146 -18.17 32.06 -22.31
N SER A 147 -17.77 31.32 -23.32
CA SER A 147 -17.06 30.05 -23.23
C SER A 147 -15.79 30.23 -22.40
N THR A 148 -15.87 30.09 -21.07
CA THR A 148 -14.69 30.15 -20.17
C THR A 148 -14.78 29.15 -19.00
N PHE A 149 -15.50 28.05 -19.15
CA PHE A 149 -15.36 26.92 -18.23
C PHE A 149 -14.16 26.08 -18.68
N MET A 150 -12.94 26.47 -18.30
CA MET A 150 -11.74 25.60 -18.18
C MET A 150 -10.45 26.40 -17.87
N GLN A 151 -10.51 27.70 -17.60
CA GLN A 151 -9.32 28.46 -17.22
C GLN A 151 -9.59 29.31 -15.99
N THR A 152 -8.67 29.23 -15.03
CA THR A 152 -8.56 30.00 -13.77
C THR A 152 -9.45 29.45 -12.65
N VAL A 153 -8.94 28.84 -11.57
CA VAL A 153 -7.76 29.16 -10.77
C VAL A 153 -7.07 27.87 -10.33
N LEU A 154 -6.09 27.40 -11.10
CA LEU A 154 -4.99 26.61 -10.53
C LEU A 154 -4.00 27.65 -10.00
N PRO A 155 -3.61 27.65 -8.71
CA PRO A 155 -2.42 28.39 -8.32
C PRO A 155 -1.30 27.89 -9.24
N ARG A 156 -0.55 28.81 -9.85
CA ARG A 156 0.60 28.47 -10.71
C ARG A 156 1.70 27.87 -9.82
N LEU A 157 1.47 26.69 -9.28
CA LEU A 157 2.49 25.86 -8.68
C LEU A 157 3.38 25.42 -9.82
N THR A 158 4.63 25.88 -9.81
CA THR A 158 5.66 25.44 -10.74
C THR A 158 5.91 23.96 -10.49
N LEU A 159 5.17 23.11 -11.21
CA LEU A 159 5.36 21.67 -11.17
C LEU A 159 6.75 21.34 -11.71
N PRO A 160 7.58 20.59 -10.97
CA PRO A 160 8.82 20.05 -11.51
C PRO A 160 8.46 19.01 -12.59
N LYS A 161 8.99 19.18 -13.80
CA LYS A 161 8.76 18.25 -14.91
C LYS A 161 9.57 16.98 -14.68
N PHE A 162 8.92 15.82 -14.68
CA PHE A 162 9.58 14.52 -14.63
C PHE A 162 9.82 14.00 -16.04
N SER A 163 11.08 13.68 -16.35
CA SER A 163 11.50 13.25 -17.68
C SER A 163 11.40 11.73 -17.90
N GLY A 164 11.13 10.96 -16.85
CA GLY A 164 11.09 9.49 -16.88
C GLY A 164 12.38 8.80 -16.41
N LYS A 165 13.42 9.54 -15.98
CA LYS A 165 14.65 8.93 -15.46
C LYS A 165 14.49 8.51 -14.00
N ARG A 166 14.84 7.25 -13.69
CA ARG A 166 14.77 6.71 -12.31
C ARG A 166 15.56 7.53 -11.29
N GLN A 167 16.70 8.11 -11.68
CA GLN A 167 17.55 8.94 -10.81
C GLN A 167 16.88 10.26 -10.39
N GLU A 168 15.88 10.73 -11.15
CA GLU A 168 15.16 11.98 -10.87
C GLU A 168 13.88 11.72 -10.05
N TRP A 169 13.53 10.44 -9.80
CA TRP A 169 12.26 10.05 -9.18
C TRP A 169 12.15 10.47 -7.71
N ASP A 170 13.19 10.23 -6.91
CA ASP A 170 13.15 10.53 -5.48
C ASP A 170 13.04 12.05 -5.22
N MET A 171 13.77 12.84 -6.00
CA MET A 171 13.69 14.31 -5.96
C MET A 171 12.33 14.82 -6.46
N PHE A 172 11.81 14.24 -7.54
CA PHE A 172 10.49 14.56 -8.05
C PHE A 172 9.38 14.24 -7.04
N TRP A 173 9.42 13.06 -6.42
CA TRP A 173 8.42 12.62 -5.46
C TRP A 173 8.43 13.45 -4.18
N ALA A 174 9.62 13.83 -3.69
CA ALA A 174 9.75 14.73 -2.55
C ALA A 174 9.13 16.11 -2.83
N LEU A 175 9.36 16.67 -4.03
CA LEU A 175 8.77 17.94 -4.45
C LEU A 175 7.25 17.81 -4.69
N PHE A 176 6.80 16.73 -5.31
CA PHE A 176 5.38 16.47 -5.54
C PHE A 176 4.62 16.32 -4.22
N LYS A 177 5.19 15.61 -3.24
CA LYS A 177 4.58 15.43 -1.93
C LYS A 177 4.40 16.78 -1.20
N THR A 178 5.48 17.55 -1.08
CA THR A 178 5.46 18.86 -0.41
C THR A 178 4.58 19.90 -1.10
N ASN A 179 4.52 19.88 -2.43
CA ASN A 179 3.84 20.94 -3.18
C ASN A 179 2.39 20.60 -3.56
N ILE A 180 2.05 19.33 -3.70
CA ILE A 180 0.76 18.88 -4.24
C ILE A 180 0.04 17.92 -3.28
N ASP A 181 0.75 16.98 -2.66
CA ASP A 181 0.11 16.01 -1.76
C ASP A 181 -0.30 16.61 -0.42
N GLU A 182 0.47 17.57 0.10
CA GLU A 182 0.15 18.32 1.32
C GLU A 182 -0.94 19.39 1.11
N GLN A 183 -1.33 19.67 -0.14
CA GLN A 183 -2.38 20.63 -0.43
C GLN A 183 -3.77 19.99 -0.23
N PRO A 184 -4.76 20.74 0.30
CA PRO A 184 -6.13 20.26 0.51
C PRO A 184 -6.93 20.23 -0.81
N ILE A 185 -6.37 19.61 -1.86
CA ILE A 185 -6.99 19.44 -3.17
C ILE A 185 -7.41 17.98 -3.37
N SER A 186 -8.44 17.75 -4.18
CA SER A 186 -8.97 16.41 -4.38
C SER A 186 -7.94 15.46 -5.01
N SER A 187 -8.03 14.17 -4.69
CA SER A 187 -7.15 13.14 -5.28
C SER A 187 -7.22 13.12 -6.82
N MET A 188 -8.38 13.46 -7.40
CA MET A 188 -8.56 13.66 -8.84
C MET A 188 -7.71 14.82 -9.38
N MET A 189 -7.66 15.95 -8.65
CA MET A 189 -6.79 17.07 -9.02
C MET A 189 -5.31 16.69 -8.84
N LYS A 190 -4.93 16.01 -7.75
CA LYS A 190 -3.56 15.50 -7.54
C LYS A 190 -3.13 14.57 -8.68
N TYR A 191 -4.02 13.70 -9.14
CA TYR A 191 -3.78 12.83 -10.29
C TYR A 191 -3.60 13.62 -11.58
N ASN A 192 -4.43 14.63 -11.84
CA ASN A 192 -4.24 15.52 -12.98
C ASN A 192 -2.92 16.30 -12.91
N TYR A 193 -2.52 16.74 -11.72
CA TYR A 193 -1.21 17.37 -11.49
C TYR A 193 -0.06 16.40 -11.77
N LEU A 194 -0.19 15.14 -11.34
CA LEU A 194 0.78 14.10 -11.64
C LEU A 194 0.89 13.89 -13.15
N LEU A 195 -0.23 13.73 -13.85
CA LEU A 195 -0.25 13.58 -15.31
C LEU A 195 0.36 14.78 -16.05
N GLN A 196 0.14 16.01 -15.57
CA GLN A 196 0.73 17.21 -16.15
C GLN A 196 2.23 17.36 -15.85
N ALA A 197 2.70 16.80 -14.73
CA ALA A 197 4.10 16.82 -14.35
C ALA A 197 4.94 15.76 -15.11
N LEU A 198 4.30 14.75 -15.69
CA LEU A 198 4.95 13.77 -16.56
C LEU A 198 5.23 14.37 -17.95
N THR A 199 6.49 14.40 -18.37
CA THR A 199 6.90 14.89 -19.69
C THR A 199 7.75 13.85 -20.43
N GLY A 200 7.74 13.86 -21.77
CA GLY A 200 8.58 12.96 -22.59
C GLY A 200 8.08 11.51 -22.63
N GLN A 201 8.99 10.54 -22.52
CA GLN A 201 8.68 9.09 -22.64
C GLN A 201 7.68 8.58 -21.58
N ALA A 202 7.53 9.29 -20.46
CA ALA A 202 6.54 8.98 -19.41
C ALA A 202 5.09 9.34 -19.81
N SER A 203 4.91 10.21 -20.82
CA SER A 203 3.60 10.60 -21.35
C SER A 203 3.17 9.74 -22.57
N SER A 204 4.12 9.09 -23.25
CA SER A 204 3.83 8.38 -24.50
C SER A 204 3.43 6.93 -24.29
N ARG A 205 2.20 6.71 -23.83
CA ARG A 205 1.42 5.55 -24.27
C ARG A 205 0.10 6.07 -24.81
N LYS A 206 0.17 6.69 -26.00
CA LYS A 206 -1.01 6.97 -26.82
C LYS A 206 -1.67 5.62 -27.11
N ILE A 207 -2.88 5.43 -26.58
CA ILE A 207 -3.75 4.31 -26.95
C ILE A 207 -4.10 4.54 -28.44
N PRO A 208 -3.82 3.60 -29.35
CA PRO A 208 -4.27 3.72 -30.73
C PRO A 208 -5.79 3.55 -30.74
N THR A 209 -6.52 4.62 -31.05
CA THR A 209 -7.90 4.53 -31.49
C THR A 209 -7.90 4.20 -32.99
N HIS A 210 -8.70 3.21 -33.34
CA HIS A 210 -8.88 2.63 -34.67
C HIS A 210 -9.23 3.64 -35.76
#